data_AF-A0A7S3UNE1-F1
#
_entry.id   AF-A0A7S3UNE1-F1
#
_cell.length_a   1.000
_cell.length_b   1.000
_cell.length_c   1.000
_cell.angle_alpha   90.00
_cell.angle_beta   90.00
_cell.angle_gamma   90.00
#
_symmetry.space_group_name_H-M   'P 1'
#
loop_
_entity.id
_entity.type
_entity.pdbx_description
1 polymer ?
#
loop_
_entity_poly.entity_id
_entity_poly.type
_entity_poly.pdbx_seq_one_letter_code
_entity_poly.pdbx_strand_id
1 'polypeptide(L)'
;PICDARDDMNRSTASAFDQFDFSAIEDMDPSLSEGHRVVYDRECPFELRVQSEAGPQEVGTLEAIQCKILVLGDESNPQHVRIELTSENDLFFHYTHSLDESSFRRMQEQQKLMIDFTDYVTCVLKMLNSCIKEPHSFLAIQHRPHKLNFDSSKACQRNPPVLAPGCFCI
;
A
#
# COMPACT_ATOMS: atom_id res chain seq x y z
N PRO A 1 48.77 -49.82 -14.48
CA PRO A 1 47.29 -49.66 -14.42
C PRO A 1 46.95 -48.24 -13.97
N ILE A 2 46.91 -47.24 -14.86
CA ILE A 2 45.84 -46.90 -15.83
C ILE A 2 44.47 -46.71 -15.17
N CYS A 3 44.17 -45.45 -14.86
CA CYS A 3 42.90 -44.72 -15.03
C CYS A 3 43.15 -43.27 -14.53
N ASP A 4 43.60 -42.32 -15.34
CA ASP A 4 42.92 -41.55 -16.41
C ASP A 4 41.59 -40.85 -16.01
N ALA A 5 41.67 -39.52 -16.12
CA ALA A 5 40.66 -38.51 -16.43
C ALA A 5 39.30 -38.52 -15.71
N ARG A 6 39.09 -37.50 -14.87
CA ARG A 6 37.80 -36.80 -14.81
C ARG A 6 38.05 -35.30 -14.89
N ASP A 7 37.49 -34.77 -15.96
CA ASP A 7 37.64 -33.46 -16.53
C ASP A 7 37.33 -32.28 -15.61
N ASP A 8 38.21 -31.29 -15.67
CA ASP A 8 37.91 -29.87 -15.52
C ASP A 8 36.78 -29.48 -16.47
N MET A 9 35.53 -29.48 -16.00
CA MET A 9 34.43 -28.86 -16.72
C MET A 9 33.56 -28.02 -15.78
N ASN A 10 33.50 -26.73 -16.14
CA ASN A 10 32.49 -25.75 -15.77
C ASN A 10 32.79 -24.80 -14.60
N ARG A 11 33.91 -24.08 -14.74
CA ARG A 11 33.94 -22.64 -14.47
C ARG A 11 32.93 -21.97 -15.41
N SER A 12 32.06 -21.10 -14.87
CA SER A 12 31.24 -20.07 -15.55
C SER A 12 29.72 -20.30 -15.68
N THR A 13 29.00 -20.48 -14.56
CA THR A 13 27.53 -20.22 -14.52
C THR A 13 27.08 -19.38 -13.33
N ALA A 14 27.99 -18.64 -12.68
CA ALA A 14 27.68 -17.81 -11.50
C ALA A 14 27.65 -16.30 -11.77
N SER A 15 27.59 -15.86 -13.04
CA SER A 15 27.74 -14.43 -13.37
C SER A 15 26.90 -13.97 -14.57
N ALA A 16 25.70 -14.52 -14.74
CA ALA A 16 24.78 -14.09 -15.81
C ALA A 16 23.48 -13.46 -15.29
N PHE A 17 23.19 -13.57 -13.99
CA PHE A 17 21.98 -12.99 -13.38
C PHE A 17 22.27 -11.74 -12.53
N ASP A 18 23.52 -11.54 -12.11
CA ASP A 18 23.94 -10.41 -11.24
C ASP A 18 24.23 -9.10 -12.00
N GLN A 19 24.05 -9.11 -13.33
CA GLN A 19 24.32 -7.96 -14.20
C GLN A 19 23.05 -7.40 -14.86
N PHE A 20 21.87 -7.88 -14.47
CA PHE A 20 20.63 -7.20 -14.82
C PHE A 20 20.44 -6.03 -13.85
N ASP A 21 20.71 -4.83 -14.35
CA ASP A 21 20.39 -3.58 -13.68
C ASP A 21 18.86 -3.43 -13.62
N PHE A 22 18.26 -3.83 -12.50
CA PHE A 22 16.81 -3.75 -12.26
C PHE A 22 16.32 -2.30 -12.16
N SER A 23 17.22 -1.30 -12.07
CA SER A 23 16.87 0.13 -12.07
C SER A 23 16.07 0.50 -13.32
N ALA A 24 16.37 -0.10 -14.48
CA ALA A 24 15.64 0.16 -15.72
C ALA A 24 14.19 -0.39 -15.71
N ILE A 25 13.88 -1.36 -14.85
CA ILE A 25 12.53 -1.92 -14.67
C ILE A 25 11.78 -1.12 -13.60
N GLU A 26 12.48 -0.64 -12.57
CA GLU A 26 11.95 0.29 -11.57
C GLU A 26 11.56 1.65 -12.20
N ASP A 27 12.34 2.14 -13.16
CA ASP A 27 12.05 3.34 -13.97
C ASP A 27 10.77 3.21 -14.83
N MET A 28 10.30 1.98 -15.08
CA MET A 28 9.08 1.72 -15.84
C MET A 28 7.82 1.61 -14.97
N ASP A 29 7.95 1.62 -13.63
CA ASP A 29 6.79 1.65 -12.73
C ASP A 29 6.26 3.08 -12.63
N PRO A 30 5.04 3.37 -13.12
CA PRO A 30 4.43 4.70 -12.99
C PRO A 30 4.35 5.15 -11.53
N SER A 31 4.30 4.22 -10.58
CA SER A 31 4.28 4.52 -9.15
C SER A 31 5.64 5.01 -8.61
N LEU A 32 6.74 4.72 -9.29
CA LEU A 32 8.09 5.14 -8.89
C LEU A 32 8.60 6.35 -9.69
N SER A 33 7.91 6.70 -10.77
CA SER A 33 8.33 7.72 -11.76
C SER A 33 8.54 9.15 -11.22
N GLU A 34 8.08 9.45 -10.01
CA GLU A 34 8.24 10.76 -9.36
C GLU A 34 9.36 10.80 -8.30
N GLY A 35 10.13 9.70 -8.14
CA GLY A 35 11.21 9.58 -7.14
C GLY A 35 10.76 9.07 -5.78
N HIS A 36 9.56 8.48 -5.69
CA HIS A 36 9.10 7.83 -4.47
C HIS A 36 9.87 6.54 -4.22
N ARG A 37 10.20 6.28 -2.95
CA ARG A 37 10.68 4.96 -2.50
C ARG A 37 9.55 4.19 -1.84
N VAL A 38 9.53 2.88 -2.05
CA VAL A 38 8.62 1.99 -1.33
C VAL A 38 9.17 1.75 0.07
N VAL A 39 8.39 2.09 1.10
CA VAL A 39 8.74 1.86 2.51
C VAL A 39 7.91 0.75 3.15
N TYR A 40 6.84 0.33 2.48
CA TYR A 40 6.00 -0.79 2.89
C TYR A 40 5.40 -1.47 1.66
N ASP A 41 5.39 -2.79 1.66
CA ASP A 41 4.69 -3.57 0.63
C ASP A 41 4.32 -4.94 1.21
N ARG A 42 3.14 -5.03 1.84
CA ARG A 42 2.65 -6.28 2.47
C ARG A 42 1.15 -6.43 2.36
N GLU A 43 0.70 -7.67 2.34
CA GLU A 43 -0.71 -8.00 2.51
C GLU A 43 -1.16 -7.79 3.96
N CYS A 44 -2.33 -7.17 4.10
CA CYS A 44 -2.99 -6.96 5.38
C CYS A 44 -4.43 -7.48 5.32
N PRO A 45 -4.96 -8.08 6.41
CA PRO A 45 -6.35 -8.50 6.46
C PRO A 45 -7.28 -7.27 6.60
N PHE A 46 -8.18 -7.09 5.65
CA PHE A 46 -9.19 -6.03 5.63
C PHE A 46 -10.59 -6.61 5.58
N GLU A 47 -11.50 -6.08 6.38
CA GLU A 47 -12.94 -6.31 6.20
C GLU A 47 -13.49 -5.30 5.20
N LEU A 48 -13.88 -5.78 4.02
CA LEU A 48 -14.52 -4.98 2.99
C LEU A 48 -16.02 -4.95 3.21
N ARG A 49 -16.58 -3.77 3.47
CA ARG A 49 -18.02 -3.57 3.70
C ARG A 49 -18.64 -2.76 2.57
N VAL A 50 -19.70 -3.25 1.95
CA VAL A 50 -20.46 -2.47 0.95
C VAL A 50 -21.51 -1.64 1.67
N GLN A 51 -21.52 -0.32 1.46
CA GLN A 51 -22.54 0.56 2.01
C GLN A 51 -23.86 0.40 1.22
N SER A 52 -24.74 -0.51 1.65
CA SER A 52 -26.11 -0.59 1.12
C SER A 52 -27.02 0.42 1.82
N GLU A 53 -27.79 1.19 1.05
CA GLU A 53 -28.80 2.14 1.57
C GLU A 53 -30.08 1.42 2.07
N ALA A 54 -30.22 0.11 1.83
CA ALA A 54 -31.41 -0.66 2.16
C ALA A 54 -31.08 -2.10 2.59
N GLY A 55 -31.13 -2.38 3.90
CA GLY A 55 -31.11 -3.74 4.44
C GLY A 55 -30.32 -3.88 5.75
N PRO A 56 -30.53 -4.98 6.50
CA PRO A 56 -29.69 -5.30 7.66
C PRO A 56 -28.23 -5.37 7.23
N GLN A 57 -27.35 -4.81 8.07
CA GLN A 57 -25.93 -4.63 7.80
C GLN A 57 -25.27 -5.94 7.32
N GLU A 58 -24.86 -5.98 6.06
CA GLU A 58 -24.10 -7.10 5.54
C GLU A 58 -22.75 -7.17 6.28
N VAL A 59 -22.46 -8.36 6.84
CA VAL A 59 -21.15 -8.67 7.41
C VAL A 59 -20.13 -8.57 6.27
N GLY A 60 -19.09 -7.75 6.43
CA GLY A 60 -18.12 -7.54 5.38
C GLY A 60 -17.29 -8.80 5.09
N THR A 61 -16.67 -8.85 3.92
CA THR A 61 -15.77 -9.96 3.54
C THR A 61 -14.36 -9.66 4.02
N LEU A 62 -13.72 -10.62 4.69
CA LEU A 62 -12.29 -10.53 5.01
C LEU A 62 -11.48 -10.88 3.77
N GLU A 63 -10.66 -9.94 3.31
CA GLU A 63 -9.77 -10.10 2.17
C GLU A 63 -8.34 -9.69 2.53
N ALA A 64 -7.36 -10.38 1.96
CA ALA A 64 -5.96 -9.96 1.99
C ALA A 64 -5.79 -8.84 0.96
N ILE A 65 -5.52 -7.63 1.45
CA ILE A 65 -5.33 -6.44 0.61
C ILE A 65 -3.85 -6.10 0.60
N GLN A 66 -3.28 -6.02 -0.60
CA GLN A 66 -1.92 -5.57 -0.81
C GLN A 66 -1.83 -4.08 -0.48
N CYS A 67 -1.08 -3.77 0.58
CA CYS A 67 -0.86 -2.42 1.06
C CYS A 67 0.57 -1.99 0.69
N LYS A 68 0.67 -1.01 -0.21
CA LYS A 68 1.94 -0.40 -0.60
C LYS A 68 1.99 1.04 -0.07
N ILE A 69 3.08 1.40 0.60
CA ILE A 69 3.33 2.78 1.05
C ILE A 69 4.60 3.29 0.36
N LEU A 70 4.47 4.42 -0.31
CA LEU A 70 5.52 5.11 -1.01
C LEU A 70 5.76 6.49 -0.38
N VAL A 71 7.03 6.89 -0.28
CA VAL A 71 7.43 8.18 0.30
C VAL A 71 8.38 8.90 -0.66
N LEU A 72 8.10 10.18 -0.89
CA LEU A 72 8.98 11.11 -1.60
C LEU A 72 9.70 12.01 -0.58
N GLY A 73 10.99 12.26 -0.78
CA GLY A 73 11.83 13.01 0.16
C GLY A 73 12.38 12.15 1.29
N ASP A 74 13.23 12.70 2.14
CA ASP A 74 13.99 11.93 3.15
C ASP A 74 13.09 11.38 4.27
N GLU A 75 13.55 10.34 4.99
CA GLU A 75 12.79 9.75 6.10
C GLU A 75 12.53 10.77 7.22
N SER A 76 13.47 11.68 7.47
CA SER A 76 13.33 12.76 8.46
C SER A 76 12.53 13.95 7.95
N ASN A 77 12.29 14.05 6.65
CA ASN A 77 11.61 15.18 6.02
C ASN A 77 10.83 14.72 4.77
N PRO A 78 9.75 13.93 4.97
CA PRO A 78 8.93 13.47 3.86
C PRO A 78 8.24 14.66 3.20
N GLN A 79 8.27 14.71 1.88
CA GLN A 79 7.59 15.74 1.09
C GLN A 79 6.19 15.26 0.67
N HIS A 80 6.07 13.98 0.38
CA HIS A 80 4.82 13.37 -0.04
C HIS A 80 4.76 11.90 0.39
N VAL A 81 3.59 11.46 0.84
CA VAL A 81 3.30 10.08 1.21
C VAL A 81 2.16 9.59 0.34
N ARG A 82 2.31 8.41 -0.26
CA ARG A 82 1.26 7.75 -1.04
C ARG A 82 1.03 6.35 -0.50
N ILE A 83 -0.22 6.02 -0.21
CA ILE A 83 -0.66 4.70 0.22
C ILE A 83 -1.55 4.14 -0.88
N GLU A 84 -1.21 2.97 -1.39
CA GLU A 84 -1.93 2.25 -2.42
C GLU A 84 -2.46 0.94 -1.83
N LEU A 85 -3.76 0.69 -2.02
CA LEU A 85 -4.42 -0.54 -1.63
C LEU A 85 -4.92 -1.24 -2.88
N THR A 86 -4.52 -2.49 -3.08
CA THR A 86 -4.94 -3.32 -4.21
C THR A 86 -5.41 -4.69 -3.75
N SER A 87 -6.34 -5.30 -4.50
CA SER A 87 -6.83 -6.66 -4.24
C SER A 87 -6.40 -7.58 -5.37
N GLU A 88 -6.04 -8.81 -5.04
CA GLU A 88 -5.84 -9.87 -6.03
C GLU A 88 -7.16 -10.38 -6.63
N ASN A 89 -8.26 -10.27 -5.87
CA ASN A 89 -9.57 -10.78 -6.27
C ASN A 89 -10.36 -9.81 -7.16
N ASP A 90 -10.04 -8.52 -7.09
CA ASP A 90 -10.74 -7.45 -7.80
C ASP A 90 -9.72 -6.47 -8.40
N LEU A 91 -9.42 -6.63 -9.69
CA LEU A 91 -8.49 -5.77 -10.42
C LEU A 91 -8.93 -4.28 -10.46
N PHE A 92 -10.21 -4.00 -10.24
CA PHE A 92 -10.72 -2.63 -10.18
C PHE A 92 -10.67 -2.05 -8.77
N PHE A 93 -10.34 -2.87 -7.77
CA PHE A 93 -10.02 -2.41 -6.44
C PHE A 93 -8.61 -1.81 -6.44
N HIS A 94 -8.55 -0.52 -6.74
CA HIS A 94 -7.35 0.28 -6.60
C HIS A 94 -7.71 1.57 -5.87
N TYR A 95 -7.25 1.68 -4.62
CA TYR A 95 -7.42 2.88 -3.82
C TYR A 95 -6.08 3.54 -3.59
N THR A 96 -6.02 4.84 -3.82
CA THR A 96 -4.82 5.66 -3.62
C THR A 96 -5.13 6.78 -2.64
N HIS A 97 -4.32 6.88 -1.60
CA HIS A 97 -4.33 7.97 -0.64
C HIS A 97 -3.00 8.70 -0.68
N SER A 98 -3.03 9.96 -1.11
CA SER A 98 -1.86 10.81 -1.26
C SER A 98 -1.96 11.98 -0.29
N LEU A 99 -0.86 12.25 0.42
CA LEU A 99 -0.74 13.35 1.37
C LEU A 99 0.58 14.08 1.20
N ASP A 100 0.51 15.40 1.30
CA ASP A 100 1.61 16.32 1.52
C ASP A 100 1.45 16.99 2.91
N GLU A 101 2.41 17.80 3.32
CA GLU A 101 2.36 18.48 4.62
C GLU A 101 1.09 19.35 4.77
N SER A 102 0.66 20.00 3.69
CA SER A 102 -0.50 20.91 3.71
C SER A 102 -1.84 20.16 3.88
N SER A 103 -2.04 19.05 3.15
CA SER A 103 -3.22 18.20 3.28
C SER A 103 -3.20 17.38 4.57
N PHE A 104 -2.02 16.96 5.03
CA PHE A 104 -1.87 16.33 6.33
C PHE A 104 -2.34 17.25 7.45
N ARG A 105 -1.97 18.53 7.44
CA ARG A 105 -2.44 19.50 8.46
C ARG A 105 -3.95 19.61 8.51
N ARG A 106 -4.61 19.62 7.35
CA ARG A 106 -6.09 19.61 7.26
C ARG A 106 -6.68 18.33 7.85
N MET A 107 -6.07 17.18 7.56
CA MET A 107 -6.48 15.90 8.13
C MET A 107 -6.25 15.85 9.65
N GLN A 108 -5.12 16.37 10.12
CA GLN A 108 -4.74 16.47 11.53
C GLN A 108 -5.78 17.26 12.32
N GLU A 109 -6.22 18.41 11.81
CA GLU A 109 -7.28 19.23 12.43
C GLU A 109 -8.64 18.52 12.42
N GLN A 110 -9.01 17.88 11.31
CA GLN A 110 -10.29 17.18 11.16
C GLN A 110 -10.41 15.95 12.07
N GLN A 111 -9.33 15.18 12.19
CA GLN A 111 -9.29 13.92 12.93
C GLN A 111 -8.69 14.06 14.33
N LYS A 112 -8.24 15.27 14.70
CA LYS A 112 -7.57 15.57 15.96
C LYS A 112 -6.36 14.67 16.22
N LEU A 113 -5.56 14.44 15.17
CA LEU A 113 -4.32 13.67 15.29
C LEU A 113 -3.30 14.48 16.08
N MET A 114 -2.59 13.82 17.01
CA MET A 114 -1.56 14.46 17.83
C MET A 114 -0.13 14.23 17.31
N ILE A 115 0.00 13.60 16.14
CA ILE A 115 1.30 13.29 15.53
C ILE A 115 1.67 14.34 14.48
N ASP A 116 2.97 14.49 14.24
CA ASP A 116 3.50 15.32 13.15
C ASP A 116 3.56 14.53 11.84
N PHE A 117 3.70 15.25 10.72
CA PHE A 117 3.73 14.64 9.38
C PHE A 117 4.91 13.65 9.23
N THR A 118 6.05 13.95 9.85
CA THR A 118 7.23 13.08 9.88
C THR A 118 6.96 11.72 10.51
N ASP A 119 6.04 11.66 11.49
CA ASP A 119 5.69 10.43 12.20
C ASP A 119 4.51 9.69 11.56
N TYR A 120 3.83 10.30 10.60
CA TYR A 120 2.63 9.75 9.98
C TYR A 120 2.86 8.36 9.39
N VAL A 121 3.91 8.21 8.57
CA VAL A 121 4.26 6.92 7.93
C VAL A 121 4.53 5.85 8.98
N THR A 122 5.33 6.18 9.99
CA THR A 122 5.67 5.27 11.10
C THR A 122 4.43 4.84 11.87
N CYS A 123 3.47 5.74 12.07
CA CYS A 123 2.20 5.44 12.72
C CYS A 123 1.37 4.43 11.90
N VAL A 124 1.15 4.72 10.61
CA VAL A 124 0.40 3.84 9.71
C VAL A 124 1.03 2.45 9.61
N LEU A 125 2.36 2.38 9.47
CA LEU A 125 3.12 1.14 9.48
C LEU A 125 2.84 0.28 10.72
N LYS A 126 2.88 0.90 11.90
CA LYS A 126 2.60 0.21 13.17
C LYS A 126 1.17 -0.34 13.17
N MET A 127 0.20 0.45 12.72
CA MET A 127 -1.21 0.04 12.67
C MET A 127 -1.43 -1.16 11.74
N LEU A 128 -0.92 -1.09 10.50
CA LEU A 128 -1.00 -2.21 9.56
C LEU A 128 -0.33 -3.47 10.11
N ASN A 129 0.84 -3.31 10.73
CA ASN A 129 1.55 -4.42 11.36
C ASN A 129 0.80 -5.01 12.55
N SER A 130 0.06 -4.21 13.32
CA SER A 130 -0.81 -4.69 14.40
C SER A 130 -1.98 -5.50 13.85
N CYS A 131 -2.62 -5.06 12.76
CA CYS A 131 -3.67 -5.83 12.09
C CYS A 131 -3.18 -7.21 11.62
N ILE A 132 -1.93 -7.31 11.17
CA ILE A 132 -1.33 -8.60 10.76
C ILE A 132 -1.00 -9.47 11.97
N LYS A 133 -0.40 -8.90 13.02
CA LYS A 133 0.11 -9.67 14.17
C LYS A 133 -1.00 -10.12 15.12
N GLU A 134 -2.02 -9.30 15.29
CA GLU A 134 -3.09 -9.48 16.28
C GLU A 134 -4.46 -9.28 15.63
N PRO A 135 -4.88 -10.13 14.67
CA PRO A 135 -6.11 -9.95 13.89
C PRO A 135 -7.40 -10.08 14.72
N HIS A 136 -7.29 -10.59 15.95
CA HIS A 136 -8.41 -10.65 16.91
C HIS A 136 -8.58 -9.37 17.73
N SER A 137 -7.56 -8.51 17.76
CA SER A 137 -7.54 -7.26 18.52
C SER A 137 -7.61 -6.03 17.61
N PHE A 138 -7.06 -6.13 16.40
CA PHE A 138 -7.06 -5.05 15.41
C PHE A 138 -7.65 -5.53 14.10
N LEU A 139 -8.55 -4.72 13.53
CA LEU A 139 -9.20 -5.01 12.26
C LEU A 139 -9.24 -3.76 11.39
N ALA A 140 -8.66 -3.84 10.20
CA ALA A 140 -8.80 -2.80 9.19
C ALA A 140 -10.14 -2.96 8.46
N ILE A 141 -10.90 -1.87 8.34
CA ILE A 141 -12.23 -1.89 7.71
C ILE A 141 -12.25 -0.88 6.56
N GLN A 142 -12.59 -1.35 5.36
CA GLN A 142 -12.75 -0.50 4.18
C GLN A 142 -14.20 -0.50 3.72
N HIS A 143 -14.83 0.68 3.77
CA HIS A 143 -16.18 0.87 3.24
C HIS A 143 -16.14 1.14 1.72
N ARG A 144 -16.80 0.29 0.95
CA ARG A 144 -17.03 0.44 -0.50
C ARG A 144 -18.40 1.09 -0.75
N PRO A 145 -18.49 2.20 -1.49
CA PRO A 145 -19.79 2.74 -1.91
C PRO A 145 -20.46 1.79 -2.91
N HIS A 146 -21.79 1.61 -2.81
CA HIS A 146 -22.60 0.67 -3.60
C HIS A 146 -22.74 1.04 -5.10
N LYS A 147 -22.05 2.06 -5.63
CA LYS A 147 -22.16 2.46 -7.04
C LYS A 147 -20.83 2.42 -7.78
N LEU A 148 -20.66 1.36 -8.58
CA LEU A 148 -19.85 1.34 -9.80
C LEU A 148 -20.48 2.27 -10.87
N ASN A 149 -20.45 3.58 -10.64
CA ASN A 149 -20.45 4.53 -11.76
C ASN A 149 -18.99 4.92 -11.98
N PHE A 150 -18.29 4.05 -12.70
CA PHE A 150 -16.91 4.23 -13.13
C PHE A 150 -16.90 5.28 -14.24
N ASP A 151 -16.96 6.55 -13.84
CA ASP A 151 -16.63 7.67 -14.71
C ASP A 151 -15.16 8.00 -14.49
N SER A 152 -14.30 7.43 -15.33
CA SER A 152 -12.84 7.57 -15.29
C SER A 152 -12.37 9.03 -15.29
N SER A 153 -13.24 9.96 -15.70
CA SER A 153 -12.96 11.40 -15.71
C SER A 153 -13.16 12.10 -14.35
N LYS A 154 -13.80 11.44 -13.37
CA LYS A 154 -14.05 12.00 -12.03
C LYS A 154 -13.26 11.34 -10.89
N ALA A 155 -12.53 10.26 -11.15
CA ALA A 155 -11.70 9.58 -10.14
C ALA A 155 -10.52 10.45 -9.70
N CYS A 156 -9.94 11.24 -10.61
CA CYS A 156 -8.80 12.12 -10.34
C CYS A 156 -9.13 13.39 -9.52
N GLN A 157 -10.41 13.72 -9.31
CA GLN A 157 -10.82 15.01 -8.71
C GLN A 157 -11.81 14.89 -7.55
N ARG A 158 -12.24 13.68 -7.18
CA ARG A 158 -12.97 13.55 -5.92
C ARG A 158 -11.94 13.64 -4.81
N ASN A 159 -11.94 14.78 -4.11
CA ASN A 159 -11.44 14.87 -2.74
C ASN A 159 -11.72 13.53 -2.05
N PRO A 160 -10.69 12.88 -1.47
CA PRO A 160 -10.92 11.59 -0.83
C PRO A 160 -12.10 11.76 0.12
N PRO A 161 -13.05 10.80 0.18
CA PRO A 161 -13.98 10.80 1.30
C PRO A 161 -13.08 10.90 2.52
N VAL A 162 -13.24 12.01 3.26
CA VAL A 162 -12.58 12.26 4.53
C VAL A 162 -12.61 10.91 5.23
N LEU A 163 -11.42 10.33 5.46
CA LEU A 163 -11.26 9.12 6.26
C LEU A 163 -12.19 9.32 7.44
N ALA A 164 -13.34 8.65 7.39
CA ALA A 164 -14.45 9.01 8.26
C ALA A 164 -13.91 8.89 9.68
N PRO A 165 -14.26 9.80 10.60
CA PRO A 165 -13.87 9.64 11.99
C PRO A 165 -14.48 8.31 12.48
N GLY A 166 -13.68 7.23 12.45
CA GLY A 166 -14.13 5.84 12.61
C GLY A 166 -13.61 4.81 11.60
N CYS A 167 -12.92 5.17 10.50
CA CYS A 167 -12.31 4.17 9.58
C CYS A 167 -11.02 3.53 10.11
N PHE A 168 -10.49 4.04 11.22
CA PHE A 168 -9.44 3.40 12.01
C PHE A 168 -9.91 3.30 13.45
N CYS A 169 -10.82 2.37 13.72
CA CYS A 169 -11.09 1.96 15.09
C CYS A 169 -9.96 1.04 15.56
N ILE A 170 -9.23 1.48 16.59
CA ILE A 170 -8.71 0.58 17.62
C ILE A 170 -9.84 0.45 18.65
#